data_AF-Q254R8-F1
#
_entry.id   AF-Q254R8-F1
#
_cell.length_a   1.000
_cell.length_b   1.000
_cell.length_c   1.000
_cell.angle_alpha   90.00
_cell.angle_beta   90.00
_cell.angle_gamma   90.00
#
_symmetry.space_group_name_H-M   'P 1'
#
loop_
_entity.id
_entity.type
_entity.pdbx_description
1 polymer ?
#
loop_
_entity_poly.entity_id
_entity_poly.type
_entity_poly.pdbx_seq_one_letter_code
_entity_poly.pdbx_strand_id
1 'polypeptide(L)'
;MPHIIFSDYSKPSFLEKTVSFLDSCFYLEGKQTYVVARDPQDRFLSVTVPGKTLSTCEKVLKIISWVLIPLTIIALALRNLLHAYLSYKGRIVCLDSLVSAEERQLLISCPDVLQNIRRLPLIYRFLPLEDCFISFDSTDSSKLKNMSFWVNYPKLSSKINLSGIQIPLYKRKKVKKSPQGDPSDFPINFPMLCREILKNESDNILSHGGMEKLTRLFLAFLIYKSQKNADGTIQTAIPLGRPDTLWAKLLFFDYSDEDPLTQGLLGSRVLKELERLGILGSAEKHFYSANKVIIYWPPRKV
;
A
#
# COMPACT_ATOMS: atom_id res chain seq x y z
N MET A 1 8.50 -9.91 -22.14
CA MET A 1 7.93 -8.73 -21.47
C MET A 1 6.59 -8.39 -22.10
N PRO A 2 5.58 -8.04 -21.30
CA PRO A 2 4.26 -7.69 -21.83
C PRO A 2 4.32 -6.38 -22.62
N HIS A 3 3.49 -6.26 -23.65
CA HIS A 3 3.39 -5.04 -24.46
C HIS A 3 2.64 -3.96 -23.69
N ILE A 4 3.28 -2.80 -23.48
CA ILE A 4 2.71 -1.69 -22.74
C ILE A 4 1.85 -0.81 -23.66
N ILE A 5 0.59 -0.64 -23.26
CA ILE A 5 -0.38 0.24 -23.91
C ILE A 5 -0.79 1.31 -22.90
N PHE A 6 -0.85 2.57 -23.33
CA PHE A 6 -1.29 3.68 -22.48
C PHE A 6 -2.74 4.04 -22.81
N SER A 7 -3.54 4.30 -21.78
CA SER A 7 -4.84 4.94 -21.95
C SER A 7 -4.68 6.38 -22.41
N ASP A 8 -5.71 6.94 -23.05
CA ASP A 8 -5.73 8.34 -23.48
C ASP A 8 -5.59 9.34 -22.31
N TYR A 9 -5.84 8.85 -21.08
CA TYR A 9 -5.77 9.60 -19.84
C TYR A 9 -4.37 9.62 -19.22
N SER A 10 -3.50 8.67 -19.57
CA SER A 10 -2.10 8.65 -19.15
C SER A 10 -1.22 9.10 -20.32
N LYS A 11 -1.06 10.42 -20.51
CA LYS A 11 -0.22 10.97 -21.59
C LYS A 11 1.23 10.45 -21.46
N PRO A 12 1.72 9.60 -22.39
CA PRO A 12 3.03 9.02 -22.27
C PRO A 12 4.12 10.05 -22.53
N SER A 13 5.22 9.97 -21.77
CA SER A 13 6.45 10.70 -22.04
C SER A 13 7.10 10.21 -23.34
N PHE A 14 8.05 10.96 -23.88
CA PHE A 14 8.75 10.54 -25.11
C PHE A 14 9.37 9.14 -24.99
N LEU A 15 10.02 8.86 -23.85
CA LEU A 15 10.60 7.54 -23.58
C LEU A 15 9.55 6.43 -23.55
N GLU A 16 8.40 6.69 -22.93
CA GLU A 16 7.30 5.72 -22.85
C GLU A 16 6.66 5.45 -24.22
N LYS A 17 6.57 6.49 -25.08
CA LYS A 17 6.16 6.31 -26.48
C LYS A 17 7.13 5.42 -27.24
N THR A 18 8.44 5.61 -27.04
CA THR A 18 9.46 4.75 -27.65
C THR A 18 9.34 3.30 -27.16
N VAL A 19 9.09 3.08 -25.87
CA VAL A 19 8.88 1.72 -25.33
C VAL A 19 7.63 1.07 -25.92
N SER A 20 6.51 1.79 -25.94
CA SER A 20 5.26 1.26 -26.51
C SER A 20 5.41 0.94 -28.00
N PHE A 21 6.11 1.80 -28.75
CA PHE A 21 6.44 1.56 -30.15
C PHE A 21 7.29 0.29 -30.34
N LEU A 22 8.39 0.16 -29.61
CA LEU A 22 9.26 -1.02 -29.66
C LEU A 22 8.50 -2.28 -29.25
N ASP A 23 7.68 -2.22 -28.20
CA ASP A 23 6.86 -3.35 -27.78
C ASP A 23 5.86 -3.75 -28.88
N SER A 24 5.24 -2.80 -29.58
CA SER A 24 4.33 -3.07 -30.71
C SER A 24 5.03 -3.79 -31.86
N CYS A 25 6.25 -3.35 -32.21
CA CYS A 25 7.08 -3.99 -33.23
C CYS A 25 7.40 -5.45 -32.90
N PHE A 26 7.66 -5.76 -31.62
CA PHE A 26 8.04 -7.11 -31.16
C PHE A 26 6.91 -7.89 -30.49
N TYR A 27 5.66 -7.42 -30.58
CA TYR A 27 4.51 -8.09 -29.97
C TYR A 27 4.10 -9.32 -30.78
N LEU A 28 3.91 -10.47 -30.12
CA LEU A 28 3.58 -11.76 -30.73
C LEU A 28 2.36 -12.39 -30.03
N GLU A 29 1.23 -11.67 -30.01
CA GLU A 29 -0.08 -12.17 -29.51
C GLU A 29 -0.13 -12.57 -28.01
N GLY A 30 0.82 -12.07 -27.21
CA GLY A 30 0.88 -12.35 -25.77
C GLY A 30 0.02 -11.43 -24.91
N LYS A 31 0.16 -11.55 -23.58
CA LYS A 31 -0.49 -10.63 -22.63
C LYS A 31 0.00 -9.19 -22.82
N GLN A 32 -0.92 -8.24 -22.62
CA GLN A 32 -0.64 -6.81 -22.72
C GLN A 32 -0.84 -6.14 -21.37
N THR A 33 -0.02 -5.15 -21.06
CA THR A 33 -0.14 -4.33 -19.86
C THR A 33 -0.78 -3.01 -20.25
N TYR A 34 -2.03 -2.81 -19.86
CA TYR A 34 -2.76 -1.57 -20.10
C TYR A 34 -2.54 -0.63 -18.93
N VAL A 35 -1.80 0.45 -19.16
CA VAL A 35 -1.58 1.53 -18.20
C VAL A 35 -2.80 2.44 -18.23
N VAL A 36 -3.56 2.39 -17.15
CA VAL A 36 -4.88 2.98 -17.11
C VAL A 36 -4.85 4.39 -16.53
N ALA A 37 -3.97 4.65 -15.55
CA ALA A 37 -3.83 5.96 -14.92
C ALA A 37 -2.44 6.19 -14.31
N ARG A 38 -2.21 7.40 -13.78
CA ARG A 38 -1.05 7.77 -12.97
C ARG A 38 -1.47 8.25 -11.59
N ASP A 39 -0.74 7.81 -10.58
CA ASP A 39 -0.80 8.34 -9.22
C ASP A 39 0.02 9.66 -9.12
N PRO A 40 -0.31 10.61 -8.22
CA PRO A 40 0.46 11.81 -7.92
C PRO A 40 1.98 11.65 -7.73
N GLN A 41 2.46 10.44 -7.44
CA GLN A 41 3.90 10.12 -7.39
C GLN A 41 4.50 9.66 -8.74
N ASP A 42 3.80 9.89 -9.86
CA ASP A 42 4.15 9.45 -11.22
C ASP A 42 4.29 7.92 -11.34
N ARG A 43 3.45 7.18 -10.60
CA ARG A 43 3.32 5.72 -10.70
C ARG A 43 2.19 5.36 -11.66
N PHE A 44 2.49 4.61 -12.70
CA PHE A 44 1.57 3.92 -13.59
C PHE A 44 0.75 2.87 -12.84
N LEU A 45 -0.56 3.04 -12.87
CA LEU A 45 -1.52 2.01 -12.47
C LEU A 45 -1.88 1.22 -13.72
N SER A 46 -1.73 -0.09 -13.68
CA SER A 46 -1.87 -0.97 -14.84
C SER A 46 -2.71 -2.20 -14.54
N VAL A 47 -3.38 -2.71 -15.57
CA VAL A 47 -4.09 -4.00 -15.57
C VAL A 47 -3.59 -4.85 -16.72
N THR A 48 -3.57 -6.17 -16.53
CA THR A 48 -3.26 -7.09 -17.62
C THR A 48 -4.51 -7.39 -18.42
N VAL A 49 -4.42 -7.15 -19.72
CA VAL A 49 -5.45 -7.43 -20.71
C VAL A 49 -5.06 -8.61 -21.58
N PRO A 50 -6.04 -9.39 -22.05
CA PRO A 50 -5.77 -10.43 -23.04
C PRO A 50 -5.17 -9.80 -24.29
N GLY A 51 -4.27 -10.55 -24.92
CA GLY A 51 -3.60 -10.10 -26.13
C GLY A 51 -4.57 -9.87 -27.28
N LYS A 52 -4.32 -8.82 -28.07
CA LYS A 52 -4.97 -8.63 -29.37
C LYS A 52 -4.45 -9.68 -30.36
N THR A 53 -5.35 -10.30 -31.11
CA THR A 53 -5.03 -11.13 -32.29
C THR A 53 -4.43 -10.25 -33.38
N LEU A 54 -3.26 -10.65 -33.89
CA LEU A 54 -2.60 -9.93 -34.97
C LEU A 54 -3.21 -10.34 -36.30
N SER A 55 -3.40 -9.36 -37.17
CA SER A 55 -3.80 -9.62 -38.55
C SER A 55 -2.72 -10.44 -39.28
N THR A 56 -3.12 -11.24 -40.27
CA THR A 56 -2.19 -12.03 -41.09
C THR A 56 -1.10 -11.15 -41.72
N CYS A 57 -1.44 -9.93 -42.13
CA CYS A 57 -0.50 -8.96 -42.69
C CYS A 57 0.55 -8.49 -41.68
N GLU A 58 0.16 -8.21 -40.43
CA GLU A 58 1.10 -7.84 -39.37
C GLU A 58 2.06 -8.99 -39.03
N LYS A 59 1.59 -10.24 -39.08
CA LYS A 59 2.43 -11.42 -38.88
C LYS A 59 3.50 -11.53 -39.96
N VAL A 60 3.12 -11.36 -41.23
CA VAL A 60 4.05 -11.40 -42.37
C VAL A 60 5.09 -10.27 -42.29
N LEU A 61 4.65 -9.05 -41.96
CA LEU A 61 5.55 -7.90 -41.83
C LEU A 61 6.58 -8.09 -40.70
N LYS A 62 6.16 -8.70 -39.59
CA LYS A 62 7.05 -9.03 -38.47
C LYS A 62 8.06 -10.11 -38.83
N ILE A 63 7.66 -11.09 -39.64
CA ILE A 63 8.58 -12.12 -40.16
C ILE A 63 9.62 -11.50 -41.10
N ILE A 64 9.23 -10.57 -41.96
CA ILE A 64 10.16 -9.88 -42.87
C ILE A 64 11.16 -8.99 -42.08
N SER A 65 10.73 -8.39 -40.97
CA SER A 65 11.62 -7.63 -40.08
C SER A 65 12.79 -8.47 -39.53
N TRP A 66 12.60 -9.79 -39.36
CA TRP A 66 13.67 -10.70 -38.92
C TRP A 66 14.80 -10.88 -39.94
N VAL A 67 14.61 -10.49 -41.20
CA VAL A 67 15.67 -10.50 -42.22
C VAL A 67 16.73 -9.43 -41.93
N LEU A 68 16.38 -8.37 -41.19
CA LEU A 68 17.29 -7.31 -40.73
C LEU A 68 17.90 -7.63 -39.35
N ILE A 69 18.48 -8.83 -39.20
CA ILE A 69 18.97 -9.40 -37.93
C ILE A 69 19.81 -8.42 -37.08
N PRO A 70 20.79 -7.67 -37.62
CA PRO A 70 21.60 -6.77 -36.80
C PRO A 70 20.76 -5.65 -36.18
N LEU A 71 19.80 -5.13 -36.93
CA LEU A 71 18.94 -4.03 -36.50
C LEU A 71 17.91 -4.51 -35.47
N THR A 72 17.37 -5.72 -35.63
CA THR A 72 16.42 -6.31 -34.67
C THR A 72 17.09 -6.59 -33.32
N ILE A 73 18.34 -7.05 -33.31
CA ILE A 73 19.12 -7.26 -32.07
C ILE A 73 19.31 -5.94 -31.32
N ILE A 74 19.70 -4.86 -32.01
CA ILE A 74 19.88 -3.53 -31.39
C ILE A 74 18.56 -3.03 -30.80
N ALA A 75 17.45 -3.15 -31.54
CA ALA A 75 16.14 -2.72 -31.07
C ALA A 75 15.64 -3.56 -29.87
N LEU A 76 15.96 -4.85 -29.82
CA LEU A 76 15.64 -5.73 -28.69
C LEU A 76 16.47 -5.38 -27.45
N ALA A 77 17.76 -5.08 -27.62
CA ALA A 77 18.62 -4.60 -26.54
C ALA A 77 18.13 -3.28 -25.96
N LEU A 78 17.77 -2.32 -26.83
CA LEU A 78 17.20 -1.03 -26.43
C LEU A 78 15.88 -1.20 -25.67
N ARG A 79 15.00 -2.08 -26.16
CA ARG A 79 13.74 -2.45 -25.49
C ARG A 79 14.00 -2.95 -24.06
N ASN A 80 14.92 -3.89 -23.90
CA ASN A 80 15.23 -4.45 -22.58
C ASN A 80 15.82 -3.39 -21.63
N LEU A 81 16.70 -2.53 -22.12
CA LEU A 81 17.29 -1.44 -21.32
C LEU A 81 16.22 -0.44 -20.84
N LEU A 82 15.29 -0.06 -21.72
CA LEU A 82 14.22 0.88 -21.38
C LEU A 82 13.23 0.26 -20.38
N HIS A 83 12.88 -1.02 -20.53
CA HIS A 83 12.07 -1.73 -19.54
C HIS A 83 12.76 -1.86 -18.19
N ALA A 84 14.07 -2.15 -18.18
CA ALA A 84 14.87 -2.17 -16.95
C ALA A 84 14.87 -0.80 -16.27
N TYR A 85 15.00 0.29 -17.03
CA TYR A 85 14.93 1.65 -16.52
C TYR A 85 13.56 2.01 -15.92
N LEU A 86 12.47 1.67 -16.62
CA LEU A 86 11.10 1.90 -16.12
C LEU A 86 10.79 1.05 -14.88
N SER A 87 11.25 -0.19 -14.85
CA SER A 87 11.12 -1.10 -13.71
C SER A 87 11.93 -0.64 -12.50
N TYR A 88 13.18 -0.19 -12.73
CA TYR A 88 14.07 0.39 -11.73
C TYR A 88 13.43 1.60 -11.04
N LYS A 89 12.84 2.51 -11.81
CA LYS A 89 12.11 3.67 -11.26
C LYS A 89 10.81 3.30 -10.53
N GLY A 90 10.35 2.05 -10.63
CA GLY A 90 9.23 1.54 -9.85
C GLY A 90 7.91 2.15 -10.13
N ARG A 91 7.71 2.46 -11.41
CA ARG A 91 6.55 3.20 -11.87
C ARG A 91 5.39 2.29 -12.23
N ILE A 92 5.51 0.97 -12.34
CA ILE A 92 4.37 0.13 -12.73
C ILE A 92 3.80 -0.61 -11.52
N VAL A 93 2.54 -0.34 -11.24
CA VAL A 93 1.70 -1.02 -10.24
C VAL A 93 0.67 -1.84 -10.99
N CYS A 94 0.69 -3.15 -10.81
CA CYS A 94 -0.31 -4.03 -11.39
C CYS A 94 -1.48 -4.21 -10.41
N LEU A 95 -2.70 -3.91 -10.85
CA LEU A 95 -3.92 -4.00 -10.04
C LEU A 95 -4.61 -5.37 -10.16
N ASP A 96 -4.06 -6.31 -10.94
CA ASP A 96 -4.71 -7.59 -11.25
C ASP A 96 -5.06 -8.41 -10.00
N SER A 97 -4.25 -8.32 -8.95
CA SER A 97 -4.49 -9.03 -7.69
C SER A 97 -5.55 -8.36 -6.81
N LEU A 98 -5.89 -7.10 -7.09
CA LEU A 98 -6.80 -6.28 -6.29
C LEU A 98 -8.20 -6.17 -6.93
N VAL A 99 -8.35 -6.63 -8.16
CA VAL A 99 -9.51 -6.40 -9.02
C VAL A 99 -9.88 -7.67 -9.77
N SER A 100 -11.15 -8.06 -9.70
CA SER A 100 -11.70 -9.23 -10.41
C SER A 100 -11.68 -9.03 -11.94
N ALA A 101 -11.90 -10.11 -12.70
CA ALA A 101 -11.85 -10.04 -14.17
C ALA A 101 -12.92 -9.11 -14.77
N GLU A 102 -14.10 -9.04 -14.17
CA GLU A 102 -15.22 -8.19 -14.61
C GLU A 102 -14.91 -6.71 -14.34
N GLU A 103 -14.39 -6.41 -13.15
CA GLU A 103 -14.00 -5.06 -12.77
C GLU A 103 -12.81 -4.55 -13.60
N ARG A 104 -11.91 -5.42 -14.07
CA ARG A 104 -10.84 -5.02 -15.02
C ARG A 104 -11.40 -4.45 -16.30
N GLN A 105 -12.49 -5.01 -16.83
CA GLN A 105 -13.15 -4.47 -18.02
C GLN A 105 -13.75 -3.10 -17.73
N LEU A 106 -14.37 -2.93 -16.56
CA LEU A 106 -14.88 -1.62 -16.11
C LEU A 106 -13.76 -0.57 -16.00
N LEU A 107 -12.58 -0.94 -15.52
CA LEU A 107 -11.43 -0.03 -15.42
C LEU A 107 -10.91 0.42 -16.80
N ILE A 108 -10.95 -0.46 -17.79
CA ILE A 108 -10.56 -0.14 -19.17
C ILE A 108 -11.60 0.80 -19.81
N SER A 109 -12.88 0.58 -19.54
CA SER A 109 -13.98 1.39 -20.09
C SER A 109 -14.17 2.74 -19.39
N CYS A 110 -13.79 2.87 -18.12
CA CYS A 110 -13.94 4.10 -17.33
C CYS A 110 -12.62 4.52 -16.66
N PRO A 111 -11.57 4.84 -17.43
CA PRO A 111 -10.25 5.19 -16.90
C PRO A 111 -10.27 6.47 -16.04
N ASP A 112 -11.26 7.35 -16.25
CA ASP A 112 -11.48 8.61 -15.54
C ASP A 112 -11.59 8.39 -14.02
N VAL A 113 -12.22 7.29 -13.61
CA VAL A 113 -12.53 6.99 -12.21
C VAL A 113 -11.28 6.59 -11.44
N LEU A 114 -10.25 6.12 -12.14
CA LEU A 114 -8.96 5.81 -11.54
C LEU A 114 -8.20 7.05 -11.10
N GLN A 115 -8.58 8.24 -11.58
CA GLN A 115 -8.05 9.49 -11.02
C GLN A 115 -8.46 9.66 -9.54
N ASN A 116 -9.47 8.96 -9.05
CA ASN A 116 -9.83 8.95 -7.63
C ASN A 116 -8.98 7.97 -6.79
N ILE A 117 -8.18 7.08 -7.41
CA ILE A 117 -7.19 6.24 -6.71
C ILE A 117 -5.97 7.07 -6.21
N ARG A 118 -6.01 8.40 -6.28
CA ARG A 118 -5.01 9.35 -5.73
C ARG A 118 -4.59 9.12 -4.26
N ARG A 119 -5.15 8.14 -3.57
CA ARG A 119 -4.92 7.83 -2.15
C ARG A 119 -4.55 6.37 -1.88
N LEU A 120 -3.94 5.65 -2.83
CA LEU A 120 -3.29 4.37 -2.50
C LEU A 120 -2.27 4.62 -1.37
N PRO A 121 -2.42 4.00 -0.19
CA PRO A 121 -1.46 4.17 0.89
C PRO A 121 -0.06 3.84 0.39
N LEU A 122 0.96 4.61 0.78
CA LEU A 122 2.33 4.44 0.24
C LEU A 122 2.86 3.01 0.40
N ILE A 123 2.40 2.35 1.43
CA ILE A 123 2.83 1.03 1.87
C ILE A 123 1.93 -0.10 1.37
N TYR A 124 0.92 0.15 0.52
CA TYR A 124 -0.05 -0.87 0.08
C TYR A 124 0.64 -2.15 -0.44
N ARG A 125 1.78 -2.00 -1.10
CA ARG A 125 2.59 -3.08 -1.67
C ARG A 125 3.21 -4.04 -0.65
N PHE A 126 3.30 -3.62 0.61
CA PHE A 126 3.81 -4.44 1.70
C PHE A 126 2.68 -5.18 2.43
N LEU A 127 1.43 -4.80 2.18
CA LEU A 127 0.28 -5.45 2.79
C LEU A 127 -0.01 -6.78 2.08
N PRO A 128 -0.55 -7.79 2.78
CA PRO A 128 -1.02 -9.01 2.15
C PRO A 128 -2.12 -8.66 1.14
N LEU A 129 -1.92 -9.03 -0.14
CA LEU A 129 -2.85 -8.69 -1.21
C LEU A 129 -4.26 -9.25 -0.97
N GLU A 130 -4.35 -10.40 -0.31
CA GLU A 130 -5.60 -11.03 0.11
C GLU A 130 -6.42 -10.25 1.15
N ASP A 131 -5.82 -9.23 1.78
CA ASP A 131 -6.47 -8.35 2.74
C ASP A 131 -6.75 -6.96 2.13
N CYS A 132 -6.38 -6.75 0.87
CA CYS A 132 -6.56 -5.49 0.15
C CYS A 132 -7.59 -5.69 -0.96
N PHE A 133 -8.51 -4.75 -1.11
CA PHE A 133 -9.48 -4.80 -2.19
C PHE A 133 -9.86 -3.39 -2.62
N ILE A 134 -10.44 -3.29 -3.81
CA ILE A 134 -10.94 -2.03 -4.31
C ILE A 134 -12.47 -2.16 -4.41
N SER A 135 -13.18 -1.21 -3.79
CA SER A 135 -14.62 -1.12 -3.96
C SER A 135 -14.96 -0.11 -5.03
N PHE A 136 -16.04 -0.41 -5.74
CA PHE A 136 -16.60 0.42 -6.79
C PHE A 136 -17.98 0.90 -6.34
N ASP A 137 -18.14 2.20 -6.20
CA ASP A 137 -19.46 2.78 -5.90
C ASP A 137 -20.20 3.00 -7.22
N SER A 138 -21.10 2.08 -7.55
CA SER A 138 -22.06 2.22 -8.64
C SER A 138 -23.45 2.51 -8.05
N THR A 139 -23.94 3.73 -8.21
CA THR A 139 -25.37 4.02 -7.96
C THR A 139 -26.25 3.54 -9.11
N ASP A 140 -25.69 3.42 -10.32
CA ASP A 140 -26.36 2.89 -11.52
C ASP A 140 -25.35 2.12 -12.37
N SER A 141 -25.80 1.04 -13.02
CA SER A 141 -25.02 0.08 -13.81
C SER A 141 -24.23 0.65 -14.99
N SER A 142 -24.35 1.95 -15.28
CA SER A 142 -23.73 2.60 -16.45
C SER A 142 -22.72 3.71 -16.12
N LYS A 143 -22.62 4.17 -14.87
CA LYS A 143 -21.65 5.23 -14.50
C LYS A 143 -21.04 4.97 -13.12
N LEU A 144 -19.82 4.45 -13.15
CA LEU A 144 -18.95 4.31 -12.00
C LEU A 144 -18.54 5.73 -11.54
N LYS A 145 -18.89 6.14 -10.32
CA LYS A 145 -18.58 7.49 -9.82
C LYS A 145 -17.30 7.52 -9.01
N ASN A 146 -17.14 6.56 -8.10
CA ASN A 146 -16.03 6.51 -7.17
C ASN A 146 -15.45 5.11 -7.06
N MET A 147 -14.15 5.08 -6.76
CA MET A 147 -13.38 3.88 -6.52
C MET A 147 -12.52 4.13 -5.28
N SER A 148 -12.58 3.22 -4.32
CA SER A 148 -11.92 3.37 -3.03
C SER A 148 -11.06 2.15 -2.73
N PHE A 149 -9.82 2.39 -2.32
CA PHE A 149 -8.94 1.33 -1.83
C PHE A 149 -9.28 1.03 -0.37
N TRP A 150 -9.46 -0.25 -0.06
CA TRP A 150 -9.78 -0.71 1.28
C TRP A 150 -8.79 -1.76 1.75
N VAL A 151 -8.51 -1.71 3.04
CA VAL A 151 -7.81 -2.76 3.77
C VAL A 151 -8.83 -3.44 4.68
N ASN A 152 -8.94 -4.76 4.59
CA ASN A 152 -9.73 -5.57 5.50
C ASN A 152 -9.00 -5.67 6.84
N TYR A 153 -9.08 -4.60 7.65
CA TYR A 153 -8.49 -4.55 8.98
C TYR A 153 -8.92 -5.70 9.89
N PRO A 154 -10.20 -6.17 9.88
CA PRO A 154 -10.58 -7.37 10.62
C PRO A 154 -9.74 -8.59 10.23
N LYS A 155 -9.65 -8.92 8.94
CA LYS A 155 -8.88 -10.07 8.44
C LYS A 155 -7.37 -9.92 8.66
N LEU A 156 -6.84 -8.71 8.55
CA LEU A 156 -5.42 -8.45 8.86
C LEU A 156 -5.15 -8.59 10.37
N SER A 157 -6.05 -8.08 11.21
CA SER A 157 -5.90 -8.13 12.67
C SER A 157 -6.00 -9.55 13.23
N SER A 158 -6.80 -10.44 12.61
CA SER A 158 -6.92 -11.83 13.06
C SER A 158 -5.66 -12.66 12.83
N LYS A 159 -4.75 -12.22 11.95
CA LYS A 159 -3.45 -12.86 11.72
C LYS A 159 -2.39 -12.49 12.78
N ILE A 160 -2.67 -11.49 13.60
CA ILE A 160 -1.78 -11.01 14.65
C ILE A 160 -2.07 -11.77 15.94
N ASN A 161 -1.07 -12.46 16.47
CA ASN A 161 -1.22 -13.15 17.74
C ASN A 161 -1.15 -12.16 18.93
N LEU A 162 -2.30 -11.91 19.56
CA LEU A 162 -2.45 -11.04 20.73
C LEU A 162 -2.37 -11.79 22.07
N SER A 163 -2.11 -13.10 22.08
CA SER A 163 -2.04 -13.91 23.31
C SER A 163 -0.93 -13.41 24.24
N GLY A 164 -1.24 -13.29 25.53
CA GLY A 164 -0.27 -12.90 26.57
C GLY A 164 -0.05 -11.40 26.72
N ILE A 165 -0.73 -10.56 25.94
CA ILE A 165 -0.69 -9.10 26.11
C ILE A 165 -1.58 -8.71 27.29
N GLN A 166 -1.02 -7.94 28.23
CA GLN A 166 -1.78 -7.30 29.30
C GLN A 166 -1.49 -5.81 29.31
N ILE A 167 -2.56 -5.00 29.23
CA ILE A 167 -2.45 -3.54 29.29
C ILE A 167 -2.85 -3.06 30.70
N PRO A 168 -1.93 -2.50 31.49
CA PRO A 168 -2.22 -2.11 32.86
C PRO A 168 -3.25 -0.99 33.00
N LEU A 169 -4.08 -1.07 34.06
CA LEU A 169 -5.14 -0.11 34.38
C LEU A 169 -4.69 1.34 34.54
N TYR A 170 -3.52 1.56 35.15
CA TYR A 170 -3.01 2.91 35.38
C TYR A 170 -2.73 3.64 34.06
N LYS A 171 -2.26 2.92 33.02
CA LYS A 171 -2.07 3.47 31.67
C LYS A 171 -3.41 3.85 31.04
N ARG A 172 -4.46 3.04 31.23
CA ARG A 172 -5.83 3.34 30.77
C ARG A 172 -6.35 4.63 31.41
N LYS A 173 -6.16 4.81 32.72
CA LYS A 173 -6.57 6.03 33.44
C LYS A 173 -5.84 7.28 32.93
N LYS A 174 -4.53 7.20 32.65
CA LYS A 174 -3.77 8.30 32.05
C LYS A 174 -4.30 8.69 30.66
N VAL A 175 -4.58 7.72 29.79
CA VAL A 175 -5.11 7.98 28.44
C VAL A 175 -6.55 8.52 28.47
N LYS A 176 -7.40 8.05 29.39
CA LYS A 176 -8.77 8.59 29.61
C LYS A 176 -8.76 10.07 30.00
N LYS A 177 -7.73 10.53 30.72
CA LYS A 177 -7.55 11.91 31.21
C LYS A 177 -6.79 12.84 30.26
N SER A 178 -6.27 12.32 29.15
CA SER A 178 -5.52 13.11 28.16
C SER A 178 -6.42 14.23 27.58
N PRO A 179 -5.87 15.44 27.29
CA PRO A 179 -6.64 16.53 26.68
C PRO A 179 -7.18 16.08 25.32
N GLN A 180 -8.41 16.45 24.96
CA GLN A 180 -8.90 16.27 23.58
C GLN A 180 -7.86 16.91 22.65
N GLY A 181 -7.12 16.08 21.92
CA GLY A 181 -6.18 16.60 20.94
C GLY A 181 -6.98 17.38 19.92
N ASP A 182 -6.38 18.44 19.38
CA ASP A 182 -6.98 19.15 18.26
C ASP A 182 -7.31 18.13 17.15
N PRO A 183 -8.45 18.28 16.45
CA PRO A 183 -8.75 17.46 15.30
C PRO A 183 -7.60 17.62 14.31
N SER A 184 -6.70 16.64 14.27
CA SER A 184 -5.65 16.64 13.26
C SER A 184 -6.32 16.58 11.89
N ASP A 185 -5.63 17.00 10.82
CA ASP A 185 -6.06 16.83 9.42
C ASP A 185 -6.30 15.35 9.02
N PHE A 186 -6.15 14.42 9.96
CA PHE A 186 -6.50 13.02 9.80
C PHE A 186 -8.04 12.86 9.84
N PRO A 187 -8.68 12.28 8.80
CA PRO A 187 -10.12 12.04 8.79
C PRO A 187 -10.61 11.12 9.92
N ILE A 188 -9.70 10.38 10.58
CA ILE A 188 -9.99 9.52 11.72
C ILE A 188 -9.44 10.20 12.97
N ASN A 189 -10.27 10.61 13.92
CA ASN A 189 -9.78 11.13 15.20
C ASN A 189 -9.27 9.97 16.07
N PHE A 190 -8.03 9.54 15.80
CA PHE A 190 -7.41 8.39 16.45
C PHE A 190 -7.38 8.51 17.98
N PRO A 191 -6.95 9.65 18.57
CA PRO A 191 -7.00 9.83 20.02
C PRO A 191 -8.40 9.64 20.61
N MET A 192 -9.44 10.15 19.93
CA MET A 192 -10.84 10.03 20.36
C MET A 192 -11.33 8.57 20.31
N LEU A 193 -11.13 7.87 19.20
CA LEU A 193 -11.55 6.48 19.05
C LEU A 193 -10.84 5.55 20.05
N CYS A 194 -9.53 5.77 20.28
CA CYS A 194 -8.81 5.06 21.34
C CYS A 194 -9.47 5.25 22.71
N ARG A 195 -9.90 6.48 23.04
CA ARG A 195 -10.57 6.73 24.33
C ARG A 195 -11.94 6.07 24.41
N GLU A 196 -12.72 6.09 23.34
CA GLU A 196 -14.03 5.45 23.30
C GLU A 196 -13.92 3.94 23.53
N ILE A 197 -12.97 3.29 22.85
CA ILE A 197 -12.67 1.87 23.08
C ILE A 197 -12.32 1.64 24.55
N LEU A 198 -11.46 2.49 25.14
CA LEU A 198 -11.05 2.34 26.54
C LEU A 198 -12.15 2.69 27.56
N LYS A 199 -13.12 3.54 27.21
CA LYS A 199 -14.26 3.94 28.04
C LYS A 199 -15.28 2.82 28.17
N ASN A 200 -15.54 2.09 27.08
CA ASN A 200 -16.53 1.00 27.01
C ASN A 200 -16.07 -0.31 27.69
N GLU A 201 -14.88 -0.32 28.27
CA GLU A 201 -14.25 -1.50 28.88
C GLU A 201 -14.31 -1.36 30.41
N SER A 202 -15.07 -2.25 31.07
CA SER A 202 -15.38 -2.21 32.51
C SER A 202 -14.36 -2.92 33.40
N ASP A 203 -13.54 -3.82 32.85
CA ASP A 203 -12.77 -4.77 33.66
C ASP A 203 -11.31 -4.34 33.92
N ASN A 204 -10.68 -5.00 34.91
CA ASN A 204 -9.29 -4.78 35.29
C ASN A 204 -8.28 -5.08 34.17
N ILE A 205 -8.67 -5.89 33.20
CA ILE A 205 -7.88 -6.26 32.02
C ILE A 205 -8.64 -5.80 30.78
N LEU A 206 -7.94 -5.37 29.72
CA LEU A 206 -8.59 -5.06 28.46
C LEU A 206 -9.13 -6.35 27.83
N SER A 207 -10.41 -6.37 27.45
CA SER A 207 -11.00 -7.54 26.81
C SER A 207 -10.27 -7.89 25.51
N HIS A 208 -10.36 -9.16 25.08
CA HIS A 208 -9.83 -9.57 23.78
C HIS A 208 -10.40 -8.72 22.63
N GLY A 209 -11.71 -8.43 22.68
CA GLY A 209 -12.38 -7.56 21.71
C GLY A 209 -11.86 -6.12 21.73
N GLY A 210 -11.53 -5.59 22.90
CA GLY A 210 -10.89 -4.28 23.06
C GLY A 210 -9.48 -4.24 22.46
N MET A 211 -8.67 -5.29 22.71
CA MET A 211 -7.34 -5.44 22.12
C MET A 211 -7.38 -5.53 20.60
N GLU A 212 -8.34 -6.27 20.03
CA GLU A 212 -8.54 -6.33 18.59
C GLU A 212 -8.91 -4.97 18.01
N LYS A 213 -9.87 -4.25 18.62
CA LYS A 213 -10.28 -2.91 18.16
C LYS A 213 -9.11 -1.93 18.19
N LEU A 214 -8.30 -1.93 19.25
CA LEU A 214 -7.09 -1.11 19.34
C LEU A 214 -6.06 -1.52 18.29
N THR A 215 -5.89 -2.82 18.03
CA THR A 215 -4.98 -3.33 17.00
C THR A 215 -5.41 -2.86 15.61
N ARG A 216 -6.70 -2.99 15.26
CA ARG A 216 -7.27 -2.53 13.98
C ARG A 216 -7.06 -1.03 13.79
N LEU A 217 -7.37 -0.26 14.83
CA LEU A 217 -7.17 1.18 14.83
C LEU A 217 -5.68 1.50 14.62
N PHE A 218 -4.79 0.84 15.37
CA PHE A 218 -3.35 1.03 15.28
C PHE A 218 -2.78 0.68 13.89
N LEU A 219 -3.23 -0.42 13.28
CA LEU A 219 -2.91 -0.75 11.89
C LEU A 219 -3.33 0.39 10.96
N ALA A 220 -4.58 0.86 11.03
CA ALA A 220 -5.04 1.96 10.19
C ALA A 220 -4.17 3.23 10.32
N PHE A 221 -3.72 3.54 11.54
CA PHE A 221 -2.77 4.63 11.77
C PHE A 221 -1.43 4.39 11.09
N LEU A 222 -0.85 3.19 11.22
CA LEU A 222 0.44 2.85 10.60
C LEU A 222 0.39 3.03 9.09
N ILE A 223 -0.68 2.54 8.47
CA ILE A 223 -0.90 2.59 7.03
C ILE A 223 -1.03 4.04 6.56
N TYR A 224 -1.86 4.83 7.23
CA TYR A 224 -2.16 6.19 6.79
C TYR A 224 -1.03 7.19 7.09
N LYS A 225 -0.34 7.06 8.23
CA LYS A 225 0.74 7.99 8.62
C LYS A 225 2.10 7.64 7.99
N SER A 226 2.15 6.63 7.13
CA SER A 226 3.33 6.34 6.36
C SER A 226 3.66 7.51 5.43
N GLN A 227 4.94 7.90 5.39
CA GLN A 227 5.44 9.01 4.60
C GLN A 227 6.73 8.59 3.89
N LYS A 228 6.95 9.17 2.72
CA LYS A 228 8.19 8.99 1.96
C LYS A 228 9.12 10.18 2.21
N ASN A 229 10.30 9.91 2.72
CA ASN A 229 11.34 10.90 2.95
C ASN A 229 12.05 11.30 1.65
N ALA A 230 12.87 12.35 1.71
CA ALA A 230 13.65 12.85 0.59
C ALA A 230 14.66 11.83 0.03
N ASP A 231 15.22 10.98 0.90
CA ASP A 231 16.11 9.86 0.55
C ASP A 231 15.36 8.67 -0.10
N GLY A 232 14.04 8.75 -0.24
CA GLY A 232 13.19 7.72 -0.81
C GLY A 232 12.80 6.61 0.18
N THR A 233 13.26 6.66 1.43
CA THR A 233 12.85 5.74 2.48
C THR A 233 11.39 5.99 2.88
N ILE A 234 10.66 4.93 3.20
CA ILE A 234 9.29 5.04 3.68
C ILE A 234 9.31 4.76 5.18
N GLN A 235 8.78 5.69 5.96
CA GLN A 235 8.73 5.58 7.42
C GLN A 235 7.38 6.01 7.97
N THR A 236 7.02 5.47 9.12
CA THR A 236 5.90 5.97 9.93
C THR A 236 6.45 6.47 11.26
N ALA A 237 6.26 7.75 11.55
CA ALA A 237 6.67 8.35 12.81
C ALA A 237 5.50 8.41 13.80
N ILE A 238 5.71 7.85 14.99
CA ILE A 238 4.77 7.85 16.10
C ILE A 238 5.30 8.80 17.18
N PRO A 239 4.67 9.96 17.39
CA PRO A 239 5.04 10.84 18.50
C PRO A 239 4.65 10.21 19.83
N LEU A 240 5.56 10.26 20.81
CA LEU A 240 5.32 9.84 22.20
C LEU A 240 5.38 11.02 23.18
N GLY A 241 6.05 12.12 22.80
CA GLY A 241 6.32 13.24 23.70
C GLY A 241 5.16 14.23 23.91
N ARG A 242 4.05 14.13 23.15
CA ARG A 242 3.00 15.15 23.18
C ARG A 242 1.77 14.75 24.02
N PRO A 243 1.08 15.68 24.70
CA PRO A 243 -0.08 15.38 25.55
C PRO A 243 -1.28 14.75 24.82
N ASP A 244 -1.48 15.12 23.56
CA ASP A 244 -2.48 14.57 22.62
C ASP A 244 -2.13 13.16 22.13
N THR A 245 -0.87 12.74 22.31
CA THR A 245 -0.32 11.45 21.87
C THR A 245 -0.14 10.45 22.99
N LEU A 246 -0.77 10.67 24.15
CA LEU A 246 -0.72 9.76 25.29
C LEU A 246 -1.22 8.34 24.95
N TRP A 247 -2.08 8.19 23.94
CA TRP A 247 -2.46 6.89 23.40
C TRP A 247 -1.26 6.11 22.84
N ALA A 248 -0.23 6.77 22.32
CA ALA A 248 0.93 6.10 21.74
C ALA A 248 1.84 5.51 22.85
N LYS A 249 1.85 6.14 24.03
CA LYS A 249 2.49 5.58 25.23
C LYS A 249 1.79 4.31 25.73
N LEU A 250 0.47 4.18 25.51
CA LEU A 250 -0.25 2.91 25.76
C LEU A 250 0.31 1.77 24.91
N LEU A 251 0.74 2.07 23.68
CA LEU A 251 1.14 1.09 22.68
C LEU A 251 2.63 0.74 22.74
N PHE A 252 3.52 1.70 22.99
CA PHE A 252 4.97 1.51 22.80
C PHE A 252 5.83 1.56 24.05
N PHE A 253 5.63 2.50 24.98
CA PHE A 253 6.54 2.69 26.12
C PHE A 253 5.90 3.49 27.29
N ASP A 254 6.28 3.14 28.52
CA ASP A 254 6.27 4.03 29.70
C ASP A 254 7.71 4.05 30.22
N TYR A 255 8.40 5.20 30.24
CA TYR A 255 9.80 5.28 30.69
C TYR A 255 9.94 5.27 32.23
N SER A 256 8.90 4.82 32.94
CA SER A 256 8.94 4.62 34.40
C SER A 256 9.07 3.16 34.82
N ASP A 257 8.95 2.21 33.90
CA ASP A 257 9.07 0.78 34.20
C ASP A 257 10.17 0.17 33.31
N GLU A 258 11.43 0.23 33.78
CA GLU A 258 12.50 -0.69 33.36
C GLU A 258 12.25 -2.10 33.90
N ASP A 259 11.02 -2.59 33.80
CA ASP A 259 10.64 -3.92 34.27
C ASP A 259 10.77 -4.91 33.11
N PRO A 260 11.64 -5.94 33.21
CA PRO A 260 11.74 -7.04 32.24
C PRO A 260 10.39 -7.71 31.94
N LEU A 261 9.39 -7.57 32.82
CA LEU A 261 8.01 -8.04 32.62
C LEU A 261 7.23 -7.26 31.53
N THR A 262 7.75 -6.14 31.02
CA THR A 262 7.13 -5.35 29.93
C THR A 262 7.46 -5.84 28.51
N GLN A 263 8.02 -7.04 28.37
CA GLN A 263 7.93 -7.86 27.15
C GLN A 263 6.46 -8.16 26.80
N GLY A 264 5.70 -7.18 26.28
CA GLY A 264 4.27 -7.41 26.02
C GLY A 264 3.41 -6.19 25.70
N LEU A 265 3.98 -5.04 25.36
CA LEU A 265 3.17 -3.88 24.98
C LEU A 265 2.54 -4.09 23.60
N LEU A 266 1.26 -3.71 23.47
CA LEU A 266 0.43 -3.98 22.29
C LEU A 266 1.10 -3.53 20.99
N GLY A 267 1.66 -2.31 20.96
CA GLY A 267 2.33 -1.76 19.78
C GLY A 267 3.57 -2.58 19.39
N SER A 268 4.46 -2.85 20.34
CA SER A 268 5.66 -3.67 20.11
C SER A 268 5.33 -5.08 19.61
N ARG A 269 4.28 -5.70 20.16
CA ARG A 269 3.82 -7.03 19.77
C ARG A 269 3.23 -7.04 18.37
N VAL A 270 2.41 -6.03 18.04
CA VAL A 270 1.86 -5.84 16.69
C VAL A 270 3.00 -5.68 15.68
N LEU A 271 4.01 -4.86 15.95
CA LEU A 271 5.15 -4.70 15.03
C LEU A 271 5.89 -6.02 14.80
N LYS A 272 6.19 -6.77 15.87
CA LYS A 272 6.85 -8.08 15.76
C LYS A 272 6.03 -9.09 14.95
N GLU A 273 4.71 -9.08 15.09
CA GLU A 273 3.83 -9.94 14.27
C GLU A 273 3.77 -9.46 12.81
N LEU A 274 3.80 -8.16 12.54
CA LEU A 274 3.91 -7.63 11.18
C LEU A 274 5.25 -7.98 10.51
N GLU A 275 6.34 -8.02 11.29
CA GLU A 275 7.65 -8.54 10.85
C GLU A 275 7.56 -10.04 10.51
N ARG A 276 6.93 -10.84 11.38
CA ARG A 276 6.69 -12.28 11.14
C ARG A 276 5.89 -12.51 9.86
N LEU A 277 4.91 -11.65 9.58
CA LEU A 277 4.10 -11.69 8.36
C LEU A 277 4.84 -11.15 7.12
N GLY A 278 6.08 -10.65 7.27
CA GLY A 278 6.88 -10.10 6.18
C GLY A 278 6.42 -8.73 5.68
N ILE A 279 5.51 -8.08 6.41
CA ILE A 279 4.97 -6.75 6.10
C ILE A 279 5.98 -5.66 6.48
N LEU A 280 6.64 -5.83 7.63
CA LEU A 280 7.72 -4.96 8.10
C LEU A 280 9.10 -5.61 7.95
N GLY A 281 10.13 -4.78 7.88
CA GLY A 281 11.52 -5.23 7.98
C GLY A 281 11.91 -5.47 9.44
N SER A 282 13.00 -6.21 9.68
CA SER A 282 13.46 -6.57 11.04
C SER A 282 13.50 -5.39 12.03
N ALA A 283 13.11 -5.66 13.28
CA ALA A 283 13.08 -4.74 14.42
C ALA A 283 14.34 -3.90 14.62
N GLU A 284 15.53 -4.41 14.27
CA GLU A 284 16.80 -3.68 14.38
C GLU A 284 16.85 -2.43 13.50
N LYS A 285 15.96 -2.35 12.50
CA LYS A 285 15.84 -1.18 11.63
C LYS A 285 14.95 -0.11 12.23
N HIS A 286 14.14 -0.40 13.25
CA HIS A 286 13.21 0.55 13.85
C HIS A 286 13.90 1.38 14.94
N PHE A 287 13.58 2.68 14.99
CA PHE A 287 14.14 3.58 16.01
C PHE A 287 13.13 3.78 17.14
N TYR A 288 13.56 3.51 18.36
CA TYR A 288 12.77 3.68 19.56
C TYR A 288 13.45 4.70 20.48
N SER A 289 12.70 5.73 20.90
CA SER A 289 13.15 6.73 21.86
C SER A 289 12.01 7.17 22.77
N ALA A 290 12.33 7.84 23.87
CA ALA A 290 11.33 8.38 24.79
C ALA A 290 10.32 9.34 24.13
N ASN A 291 10.73 10.04 23.07
CA ASN A 291 9.93 11.09 22.45
C ASN A 291 9.21 10.65 21.18
N LYS A 292 9.69 9.61 20.51
CA LYS A 292 9.12 9.10 19.26
C LYS A 292 9.55 7.66 18.96
N VAL A 293 8.72 6.95 18.22
CA VAL A 293 9.07 5.70 17.53
C VAL A 293 9.06 5.95 16.02
N ILE A 294 10.07 5.48 15.31
CA ILE A 294 10.12 5.53 13.85
C ILE A 294 10.16 4.10 13.33
N ILE A 295 9.12 3.74 12.58
CA ILE A 295 8.99 2.44 11.93
C ILE A 295 9.44 2.61 10.49
N TYR A 296 10.42 1.80 10.09
CA TYR A 296 10.97 1.80 8.74
C TYR A 296 10.32 0.68 7.94
N TRP A 297 9.67 1.04 6.84
CA TRP A 297 9.10 0.06 5.93
C TRP A 297 10.21 -0.58 5.09
N PRO A 298 10.04 -1.84 4.65
CA PRO A 298 11.08 -2.52 3.90
C PRO A 298 11.53 -1.70 2.67
N PRO A 299 12.83 -1.66 2.36
CA PRO A 299 13.25 -1.18 1.05
C PRO A 299 12.60 -2.07 -0.01
N ARG A 300 12.29 -1.47 -1.16
CA ARG A 300 11.67 -2.17 -2.28
C ARG A 300 12.52 -3.41 -2.61
N LYS A 301 11.99 -4.62 -2.42
CA LYS A 301 12.53 -5.81 -3.08
C LYS A 301 12.30 -5.59 -4.58
N VAL A 302 13.39 -5.39 -5.31
CA VAL A 302 13.42 -5.28 -6.77
C VAL A 302 13.09 -6.64 -7.36
#